data_AF-A0A4Q2RKW8-F1
#
_entry.id   AF-A0A4Q2RKW8-F1
#
_cell.length_a   1.000
_cell.length_b   1.000
_cell.length_c   1.000
_cell.angle_alpha   90.00
_cell.angle_beta   90.00
_cell.angle_gamma   90.00
#
_symmetry.space_group_name_H-M   'P 1'
#
loop_
_entity.id
_entity.type
_entity.pdbx_description
1 polymer ?
#
loop_
_entity_poly.entity_id
_entity_poly.type
_entity_poly.pdbx_seq_one_letter_code
_entity_poly.pdbx_strand_id
1 'polypeptide(L)'
;MSSDKRRRARQKAEREAWEREQERLAGSRRRRRLLIGVCAAFVAVVLVVGVVVALTRGGPTPSAERSPQEKVELIPEEAAGAAQSTAAAAAQAAGAPIAEDFTIEPGTAVDSGRQPAADDRRVACGAKRPANVRATRSWYPGGPAQVLEDGVDYVARIRTSCGPITIDLLEDDAPVAVNSFVFLAREGFYDGLEFFRDFGGVTAVQAGSGDNQVGWDIGYRLPSELDRAEREGYPVGTVTTAGEGTYTAGSEFYIVYGESFDAGFRDNRIQTTFGRVLSGMDVIETVNRLDRIGMGGEAYAERLFMNEVTIDER
;
A
#
# COMPACT_ATOMS: atom_id res chain seq x y z
N MET A 1 -37.58 5.83 36.57
CA MET A 1 -36.70 4.73 36.06
C MET A 1 -35.26 5.22 36.05
N SER A 2 -34.38 4.59 36.83
CA SER A 2 -33.00 5.05 37.10
C SER A 2 -32.11 5.12 35.84
N SER A 3 -31.28 6.17 35.77
CA SER A 3 -30.28 6.47 34.73
C SER A 3 -29.43 5.24 34.32
N ASP A 4 -29.08 4.39 35.29
CA ASP A 4 -28.25 3.21 35.05
C ASP A 4 -28.93 2.13 34.20
N LYS A 5 -30.26 2.00 34.30
CA LYS A 5 -31.00 1.04 33.46
C LYS A 5 -30.99 1.46 31.99
N ARG A 6 -31.01 2.77 31.71
CA ARG A 6 -30.93 3.31 30.34
C ARG A 6 -29.53 3.14 29.76
N ARG A 7 -28.48 3.33 30.57
CA ARG A 7 -27.09 3.12 30.14
C ARG A 7 -26.80 1.65 29.79
N ARG A 8 -27.26 0.72 30.63
CA ARG A 8 -27.12 -0.73 30.37
C ARG A 8 -27.92 -1.19 29.15
N ALA A 9 -29.10 -0.61 28.91
CA ALA A 9 -29.91 -0.89 27.73
C ALA A 9 -29.24 -0.42 26.43
N ARG A 10 -28.61 0.78 26.43
CA ARG A 10 -27.85 1.28 25.27
C ARG A 10 -26.64 0.41 24.95
N GLN A 11 -25.84 0.08 25.96
CA GLN A 11 -24.67 -0.80 25.78
C GLN A 11 -25.04 -2.20 25.27
N LYS A 12 -26.23 -2.70 25.63
CA LYS A 12 -26.72 -3.99 25.11
C LYS A 12 -27.14 -3.86 23.65
N ALA A 13 -27.86 -2.80 23.29
CA ALA A 13 -28.28 -2.54 21.91
C ALA A 13 -27.08 -2.30 20.97
N GLU A 14 -26.03 -1.62 21.45
CA GLU A 14 -24.79 -1.39 20.69
C GLU A 14 -24.04 -2.69 20.42
N ARG A 15 -23.94 -3.60 21.41
CA ARG A 15 -23.34 -4.93 21.23
C ARG A 15 -24.15 -5.79 20.26
N GLU A 16 -25.47 -5.83 20.40
CA GLU A 16 -26.35 -6.59 19.51
C GLU A 16 -26.39 -6.01 18.07
N ALA A 17 -26.09 -4.71 17.90
CA ALA A 17 -25.93 -4.09 16.59
C ALA A 17 -24.57 -4.42 15.97
N TRP A 18 -23.51 -4.40 16.78
CA TRP A 18 -22.15 -4.78 16.37
C TRP A 18 -22.07 -6.25 15.95
N GLU A 19 -22.69 -7.17 16.69
CA GLU A 19 -22.74 -8.60 16.35
C GLU A 19 -23.48 -8.85 15.02
N ARG A 20 -24.62 -8.18 14.80
CA ARG A 20 -25.38 -8.26 13.54
C ARG A 20 -24.59 -7.69 12.35
N GLU A 21 -23.77 -6.69 12.59
CA GLU A 21 -22.90 -6.11 11.56
C GLU A 21 -21.73 -7.03 11.23
N GLN A 22 -21.11 -7.65 12.24
CA GLN A 22 -20.08 -8.67 12.03
C GLN A 22 -20.60 -9.89 11.25
N GLU A 23 -21.83 -10.34 11.52
CA GLU A 23 -22.48 -11.42 10.78
C GLU A 23 -22.75 -11.04 9.30
N ARG A 24 -23.14 -9.79 9.02
CA ARG A 24 -23.29 -9.26 7.65
C ARG A 24 -21.96 -9.22 6.91
N LEU A 25 -20.90 -8.74 7.56
CA LEU A 25 -19.55 -8.66 7.00
C LEU A 25 -18.96 -10.07 6.74
N ALA A 26 -19.26 -11.05 7.60
CA ALA A 26 -18.88 -12.45 7.39
C ALA A 26 -19.57 -13.09 6.17
N GLY A 27 -20.81 -12.68 5.87
CA GLY A 27 -21.53 -13.09 4.66
C GLY A 27 -20.92 -12.58 3.35
N SER A 28 -20.35 -11.37 3.36
CA SER A 28 -19.65 -10.75 2.21
C SER A 28 -18.36 -11.49 1.82
N ARG A 29 -17.58 -11.95 2.82
CA ARG A 29 -16.30 -12.65 2.61
C ARG A 29 -16.44 -13.99 1.86
N ARG A 30 -17.57 -14.70 2.02
CA ARG A 30 -17.83 -15.98 1.33
C ARG A 30 -18.07 -15.80 -0.17
N ARG A 31 -18.76 -14.72 -0.57
CA ARG A 31 -19.03 -14.41 -1.98
C ARG A 31 -17.75 -13.97 -2.71
N ARG A 32 -16.90 -13.19 -2.06
CA ARG A 32 -15.59 -12.79 -2.60
C ARG A 32 -14.63 -13.96 -2.78
N ARG A 33 -14.58 -14.91 -1.84
CA ARG A 33 -13.77 -16.14 -1.98
C ARG A 33 -14.21 -17.03 -3.13
N LEU A 34 -15.53 -17.15 -3.36
CA LEU A 34 -16.07 -17.88 -4.51
C LEU A 34 -15.73 -17.21 -5.84
N LEU A 35 -15.86 -15.88 -5.94
CA LEU A 35 -15.49 -15.12 -7.14
C LEU A 35 -13.99 -15.21 -7.46
N ILE A 36 -13.11 -15.05 -6.46
CA ILE A 36 -11.66 -15.17 -6.64
C ILE A 36 -11.28 -16.60 -7.07
N GLY A 37 -11.90 -17.63 -6.49
CA GLY A 37 -11.67 -19.03 -6.88
C GLY A 37 -12.12 -19.33 -8.31
N VAL A 38 -13.24 -18.76 -8.77
CA VAL A 38 -13.74 -18.91 -10.15
C VAL A 38 -12.80 -18.21 -11.15
N CYS A 39 -12.29 -17.02 -10.84
CA CYS A 39 -11.31 -16.33 -11.68
C CYS A 39 -9.98 -17.11 -11.79
N ALA A 40 -9.47 -17.65 -10.67
CA ALA A 40 -8.26 -18.45 -10.66
C ALA A 40 -8.40 -19.74 -11.48
N ALA A 41 -9.56 -20.41 -11.41
CA ALA A 41 -9.85 -21.58 -12.22
C ALA A 41 -9.92 -21.25 -13.72
N PHE A 42 -10.48 -20.09 -14.10
CA PHE A 42 -10.54 -19.65 -15.49
C PHE A 42 -9.14 -19.38 -16.07
N VAL A 43 -8.26 -18.73 -15.31
CA VAL A 43 -6.86 -18.48 -15.71
C VAL A 43 -6.10 -19.79 -15.91
N ALA A 44 -6.27 -20.77 -15.01
CA ALA A 44 -5.64 -22.08 -15.14
C ALA A 44 -6.09 -22.81 -16.42
N VAL A 45 -7.38 -22.76 -16.76
CA VAL A 45 -7.91 -23.35 -17.99
C VAL A 45 -7.33 -22.67 -19.23
N VAL A 46 -7.23 -21.34 -19.26
CA VAL A 46 -6.64 -20.60 -20.38
C VAL A 46 -5.15 -20.94 -20.57
N LEU A 47 -4.39 -21.08 -19.47
CA LEU A 47 -2.98 -21.50 -19.53
C LEU A 47 -2.83 -22.92 -20.07
N VAL A 48 -3.66 -23.87 -19.62
CA VAL A 48 -3.63 -25.25 -20.13
C VAL A 48 -4.01 -25.30 -21.61
N VAL A 49 -5.04 -24.56 -22.03
CA VAL A 49 -5.42 -24.46 -23.45
C VAL A 49 -4.28 -23.84 -24.27
N GLY A 50 -3.62 -22.80 -23.77
CA GLY A 50 -2.46 -22.18 -24.41
C GLY A 50 -1.30 -23.15 -24.61
N VAL A 51 -0.97 -23.96 -23.59
CA VAL A 51 0.07 -25.00 -23.66
C VAL A 51 -0.32 -26.10 -24.65
N VAL A 52 -1.57 -26.56 -24.65
CA VAL A 52 -2.05 -27.57 -25.61
C VAL A 52 -2.00 -27.05 -27.04
N VAL A 53 -2.37 -25.79 -27.28
CA VAL A 53 -2.27 -25.16 -28.61
C VAL A 53 -0.81 -25.03 -29.06
N ALA A 54 0.10 -24.70 -28.14
CA ALA A 54 1.53 -24.64 -28.45
C ALA A 54 2.13 -26.01 -28.77
N LEU A 55 1.67 -27.07 -28.08
CA LEU A 55 2.13 -28.45 -28.33
C LEU A 55 1.51 -29.09 -29.59
N THR A 56 0.35 -28.61 -30.03
CA THR A 56 -0.35 -29.14 -31.23
C THR A 56 -0.01 -28.40 -32.52
N ARG A 57 0.57 -27.20 -32.44
CA ARG A 57 1.06 -26.44 -33.59
C ARG A 57 2.58 -26.55 -33.69
N GLY A 58 3.06 -27.60 -34.34
CA GLY A 58 4.49 -27.85 -34.53
C GLY A 58 5.23 -26.67 -35.20
N GLY A 59 6.26 -26.17 -34.51
CA GLY A 59 7.25 -25.19 -34.98
C GLY A 59 8.64 -25.56 -34.44
N PRO A 60 9.75 -25.11 -35.08
CA PRO A 60 10.96 -25.92 -35.24
C PRO A 60 11.89 -25.96 -34.02
N THR A 61 12.57 -27.10 -33.90
CA THR A 61 13.56 -27.50 -32.90
C THR A 61 14.85 -26.69 -32.92
N PRO A 62 15.50 -26.49 -31.75
CA PRO A 62 16.95 -26.52 -31.62
C PRO A 62 17.42 -27.80 -30.92
N SER A 63 18.53 -28.34 -31.43
CA SER A 63 19.20 -29.57 -31.06
C SER A 63 19.61 -29.64 -29.58
N ALA A 64 19.55 -30.88 -29.08
CA ALA A 64 19.92 -31.32 -27.75
C ALA A 64 21.43 -31.50 -27.56
N GLU A 65 21.92 -31.18 -26.36
CA GLU A 65 22.99 -31.92 -25.69
C GLU A 65 22.51 -32.34 -24.28
N ARG A 66 22.94 -33.54 -23.88
CA ARG A 66 22.39 -34.39 -22.81
C ARG A 66 22.87 -34.01 -21.39
N SER A 67 21.91 -33.90 -20.47
CA SER A 67 21.74 -34.51 -19.11
C SER A 67 22.93 -35.13 -18.35
N PRO A 68 22.93 -35.09 -16.99
CA PRO A 68 22.18 -36.12 -16.23
C PRO A 68 21.35 -35.63 -15.02
N GLN A 69 20.06 -35.93 -15.10
CA GLN A 69 19.15 -36.48 -14.08
C GLN A 69 19.46 -36.25 -12.57
N GLU A 70 18.58 -35.47 -11.92
CA GLU A 70 18.18 -35.73 -10.54
C GLU A 70 16.64 -35.79 -10.46
N LYS A 71 16.15 -36.88 -9.88
CA LYS A 71 14.75 -37.30 -9.86
C LYS A 71 14.10 -36.67 -8.62
N VAL A 72 13.32 -35.61 -8.79
CA VAL A 72 12.52 -35.04 -7.69
C VAL A 72 11.20 -35.80 -7.60
N GLU A 73 11.14 -36.69 -6.63
CA GLU A 73 9.94 -37.39 -6.19
C GLU A 73 9.14 -36.45 -5.25
N LEU A 74 7.84 -36.31 -5.51
CA LEU A 74 6.92 -35.44 -4.77
C LEU A 74 6.78 -35.91 -3.31
N ILE A 75 7.09 -35.04 -2.34
CA ILE A 75 6.87 -35.30 -0.91
C ILE A 75 5.40 -35.03 -0.56
N PRO A 76 4.70 -35.95 0.15
CA PRO A 76 3.33 -35.73 0.62
C PRO A 76 3.23 -34.66 1.72
N GLU A 77 2.07 -33.98 1.75
CA GLU A 77 1.69 -32.80 2.55
C GLU A 77 1.79 -32.92 4.09
N GLU A 78 2.18 -34.06 4.66
CA GLU A 78 2.29 -34.24 6.13
C GLU A 78 3.67 -33.91 6.72
N ALA A 79 4.69 -33.62 5.90
CA ALA A 79 6.05 -33.36 6.40
C ALA A 79 6.33 -31.90 6.83
N ALA A 80 5.46 -30.94 6.49
CA ALA A 80 5.67 -29.53 6.81
C ALA A 80 5.38 -29.19 8.30
N GLY A 81 4.53 -29.97 8.97
CA GLY A 81 4.18 -29.76 10.38
C GLY A 81 5.29 -30.19 11.37
N ALA A 82 6.12 -31.17 11.00
CA ALA A 82 7.17 -31.69 11.87
C ALA A 82 8.45 -30.82 11.90
N ALA A 83 8.68 -30.01 10.86
CA ALA A 83 9.81 -29.08 10.82
C ALA A 83 9.59 -27.83 11.71
N GLN A 84 8.33 -27.42 11.91
CA GLN A 84 8.00 -26.31 12.81
C GLN A 84 7.98 -26.73 14.30
N SER A 85 7.64 -27.98 14.61
CA SER A 85 7.63 -28.44 16.01
C SER A 85 9.02 -28.79 16.55
N THR A 86 9.98 -29.15 15.68
CA THR A 86 11.36 -29.47 16.09
C THR A 86 12.23 -28.23 16.30
N ALA A 87 11.97 -27.12 15.58
CA ALA A 87 12.61 -25.84 15.83
C ALA A 87 12.17 -25.21 17.17
N ALA A 88 10.88 -25.32 17.51
CA ALA A 88 10.34 -24.85 18.79
C ALA A 88 10.84 -25.67 19.98
N ALA A 89 11.00 -27.00 19.83
CA ALA A 89 11.51 -27.87 20.88
C ALA A 89 13.04 -27.71 21.11
N ALA A 90 13.82 -27.44 20.06
CA ALA A 90 15.26 -27.17 20.18
C ALA A 90 15.55 -25.83 20.89
N ALA A 91 14.67 -24.83 20.74
CA ALA A 91 14.77 -23.55 21.44
C ALA A 91 14.46 -23.64 22.95
N GLN A 92 13.73 -24.67 23.39
CA GLN A 92 13.31 -24.83 24.78
C GLN A 92 14.27 -25.69 25.64
N ALA A 93 15.22 -26.41 25.03
CA ALA A 93 16.14 -27.31 25.73
C ALA A 93 17.54 -26.73 25.98
N ALA A 94 17.89 -25.56 25.44
CA ALA A 94 19.17 -24.89 25.68
C ALA A 94 18.96 -23.70 26.61
N GLY A 95 18.96 -23.94 27.92
CA GLY A 95 18.91 -22.92 28.97
C GLY A 95 20.13 -22.01 28.98
N ALA A 96 20.26 -21.15 27.97
CA ALA A 96 21.13 -19.99 27.96
C ALA A 96 20.25 -18.73 28.10
N PRO A 97 20.62 -17.77 28.95
CA PRO A 97 19.83 -16.55 29.10
C PRO A 97 19.88 -15.81 27.76
N ILE A 98 18.73 -15.63 27.12
CA ILE A 98 18.61 -14.69 26.01
C ILE A 98 18.93 -13.29 26.56
N ALA A 99 20.04 -12.75 26.07
CA ALA A 99 20.53 -11.44 26.42
C ALA A 99 19.52 -10.34 26.04
N GLU A 100 19.30 -9.45 27.00
CA GLU A 100 18.92 -8.03 26.94
C GLU A 100 18.18 -7.51 25.69
N ASP A 101 16.93 -7.07 25.93
CA ASP A 101 16.35 -5.80 25.47
C ASP A 101 16.79 -5.30 24.08
N PHE A 102 16.22 -5.85 23.01
CA PHE A 102 16.20 -5.17 21.69
C PHE A 102 14.86 -4.43 21.54
N THR A 103 14.70 -3.34 22.27
CA THR A 103 13.73 -2.29 21.93
C THR A 103 14.32 -1.46 20.78
N ILE A 104 13.71 -1.56 19.59
CA ILE A 104 14.13 -0.75 18.42
C ILE A 104 13.54 0.65 18.61
N GLU A 105 14.39 1.66 18.72
CA GLU A 105 13.97 3.06 18.85
C GLU A 105 13.20 3.55 17.62
N PRO A 106 12.12 4.33 17.78
CA PRO A 106 11.42 4.97 16.67
C PRO A 106 12.36 5.80 15.80
N GLY A 107 12.13 5.77 14.48
CA GLY A 107 12.96 6.42 13.48
C GLY A 107 14.23 5.64 13.11
N THR A 108 14.53 4.52 13.76
CA THR A 108 15.68 3.68 13.37
C THR A 108 15.45 3.07 11.98
N ALA A 109 16.17 3.60 10.99
CA ALA A 109 16.20 3.06 9.64
C ALA A 109 17.06 1.79 9.57
N VAL A 110 16.54 0.75 8.93
CA VAL A 110 17.31 -0.40 8.45
C VAL A 110 17.17 -0.51 6.94
N ASP A 111 18.13 -1.12 6.26
CA ASP A 111 18.02 -1.35 4.82
C ASP A 111 16.87 -2.32 4.53
N SER A 112 15.87 -1.92 3.72
CA SER A 112 14.78 -2.80 3.33
C SER A 112 15.21 -3.92 2.38
N GLY A 113 16.35 -3.76 1.70
CA GLY A 113 16.77 -4.59 0.57
C GLY A 113 15.85 -4.47 -0.66
N ARG A 114 14.83 -3.59 -0.63
CA ARG A 114 13.88 -3.38 -1.72
C ARG A 114 14.30 -2.18 -2.55
N GLN A 115 14.47 -2.41 -3.85
CA GLN A 115 14.74 -1.37 -4.83
C GLN A 115 13.54 -1.25 -5.77
N PRO A 116 13.22 -0.03 -6.23
CA PRO A 116 12.24 0.15 -7.29
C PRO A 116 12.58 -0.70 -8.51
N ALA A 117 11.56 -1.37 -9.06
CA ALA A 117 11.74 -2.24 -10.21
C ALA A 117 12.41 -1.48 -11.37
N ALA A 118 13.37 -2.14 -12.03
CA ALA A 118 14.02 -1.59 -13.21
C ALA A 118 12.99 -1.53 -14.35
N ASP A 119 12.70 -0.31 -14.80
CA ASP A 119 11.65 -0.06 -15.77
C ASP A 119 12.10 1.03 -16.76
N ASP A 120 12.09 0.68 -18.04
CA ASP A 120 12.62 1.45 -19.17
C ASP A 120 11.59 2.41 -19.81
N ARG A 121 10.37 2.49 -19.27
CA ARG A 121 9.37 3.49 -19.69
C ARG A 121 9.97 4.90 -19.65
N ARG A 122 9.52 5.72 -20.61
CA ARG A 122 9.89 7.13 -20.67
C ARG A 122 9.38 7.87 -19.43
N VAL A 123 10.08 8.95 -19.08
CA VAL A 123 9.63 9.86 -18.04
C VAL A 123 8.55 10.78 -18.62
N ALA A 124 7.45 10.93 -17.88
CA ALA A 124 6.35 11.81 -18.25
C ALA A 124 6.84 13.26 -18.43
N CYS A 125 6.15 13.99 -19.31
CA CYS A 125 6.43 15.41 -19.61
C CYS A 125 7.83 15.68 -20.20
N GLY A 126 8.48 14.66 -20.78
CA GLY A 126 9.78 14.79 -21.44
C GLY A 126 10.93 15.11 -20.48
N ALA A 127 10.73 14.94 -19.18
CA ALA A 127 11.74 15.24 -18.18
C ALA A 127 12.87 14.20 -18.16
N LYS A 128 13.95 14.54 -17.45
CA LYS A 128 15.04 13.59 -17.18
C LYS A 128 14.65 12.70 -16.01
N ARG A 129 15.16 11.46 -16.04
CA ARG A 129 15.05 10.52 -14.92
C ARG A 129 15.82 11.06 -13.71
N PRO A 130 15.22 11.09 -12.50
CA PRO A 130 15.93 11.48 -11.29
C PRO A 130 17.12 10.57 -10.98
N ALA A 131 18.12 11.08 -10.26
CA ALA A 131 19.33 10.30 -9.95
C ALA A 131 19.07 9.16 -8.95
N ASN A 132 18.10 9.33 -8.06
CA ASN A 132 17.76 8.47 -6.92
C ASN A 132 16.70 7.40 -7.21
N VAL A 133 16.27 7.23 -8.47
CA VAL A 133 15.23 6.26 -8.86
C VAL A 133 15.57 4.78 -8.57
N ARG A 134 16.83 4.47 -8.25
CA ARG A 134 17.32 3.11 -7.94
C ARG A 134 17.84 2.97 -6.51
N ALA A 135 17.78 4.03 -5.70
CA ALA A 135 18.25 3.92 -4.32
C ALA A 135 17.37 2.92 -3.55
N THR A 136 17.98 2.16 -2.65
CA THR A 136 17.21 1.29 -1.75
C THR A 136 16.48 2.16 -0.72
N ARG A 137 15.29 1.73 -0.29
CA ARG A 137 14.50 2.50 0.68
C ARG A 137 14.72 1.97 2.09
N SER A 138 14.70 2.88 3.06
CA SER A 138 14.75 2.52 4.47
C SER A 138 13.48 1.78 4.89
N TRP A 139 13.66 0.87 5.84
CA TRP A 139 12.63 0.15 6.58
C TRP A 139 12.67 0.62 8.03
N TYR A 140 11.51 0.81 8.65
CA TYR A 140 11.37 1.45 9.96
C TYR A 140 10.60 0.55 10.93
N PRO A 141 11.22 -0.52 11.47
CA PRO A 141 10.53 -1.47 12.34
C PRO A 141 10.10 -0.88 13.69
N GLY A 142 10.75 0.21 14.12
CA GLY A 142 10.36 1.00 15.31
C GLY A 142 9.27 2.04 15.06
N GLY A 143 8.79 2.19 13.81
CA GLY A 143 7.90 3.28 13.40
C GLY A 143 8.64 4.60 13.16
N PRO A 144 7.91 5.68 12.78
CA PRO A 144 8.50 6.99 12.57
C PRO A 144 8.83 7.66 13.91
N ALA A 145 9.89 8.48 13.93
CA ALA A 145 10.11 9.38 15.06
C ALA A 145 8.99 10.43 15.13
N GLN A 146 8.71 10.98 16.32
CA GLN A 146 7.81 12.13 16.45
C GLN A 146 8.57 13.39 16.00
N VAL A 147 8.07 14.02 14.95
CA VAL A 147 8.70 15.19 14.31
C VAL A 147 7.75 16.38 14.17
N LEU A 148 6.47 16.20 14.52
CA LEU A 148 5.52 17.31 14.59
C LEU A 148 5.67 18.06 15.92
N GLU A 149 5.64 19.38 15.81
CA GLU A 149 5.59 20.34 16.90
C GLU A 149 4.17 20.89 17.07
N ASP A 150 3.73 21.05 18.32
CA ASP A 150 2.39 21.56 18.65
C ASP A 150 2.20 23.00 18.14
N GLY A 151 1.12 23.22 17.39
CA GLY A 151 0.73 24.55 16.90
C GLY A 151 1.54 25.06 15.71
N VAL A 152 2.26 24.17 15.02
CA VAL A 152 2.94 24.44 13.74
C VAL A 152 2.13 23.84 12.61
N ASP A 153 1.89 24.62 11.56
CA ASP A 153 1.20 24.13 10.35
C ASP A 153 2.22 23.58 9.35
N TYR A 154 1.92 22.44 8.70
CA TYR A 154 2.84 21.78 7.77
C TYR A 154 2.35 21.78 6.33
N VAL A 155 3.23 22.13 5.39
CA VAL A 155 2.95 22.10 3.95
C VAL A 155 3.98 21.26 3.21
N ALA A 156 3.52 20.24 2.49
CA ALA A 156 4.39 19.44 1.63
C ALA A 156 4.48 20.02 0.21
N ARG A 157 5.69 20.08 -0.33
CA ARG A 157 5.95 20.41 -1.74
C ARG A 157 6.58 19.23 -2.44
N ILE A 158 5.84 18.67 -3.39
CA ILE A 158 6.29 17.57 -4.22
C ILE A 158 6.72 18.14 -5.57
N ARG A 159 8.03 18.19 -5.84
CA ARG A 159 8.55 18.56 -7.16
C ARG A 159 8.47 17.33 -8.05
N THR A 160 7.50 17.26 -8.96
CA THR A 160 7.38 16.12 -9.87
C THR A 160 8.14 16.33 -11.19
N SER A 161 8.25 15.28 -12.00
CA SER A 161 8.74 15.37 -13.39
C SER A 161 7.82 16.21 -14.30
N CYS A 162 6.58 16.49 -13.88
CA CYS A 162 5.58 17.23 -14.64
C CYS A 162 5.20 18.59 -14.03
N GLY A 163 5.85 19.00 -12.93
CA GLY A 163 5.55 20.26 -12.23
C GLY A 163 5.38 20.08 -10.72
N PRO A 164 5.27 21.17 -9.95
CA PRO A 164 5.11 21.10 -8.50
C PRO A 164 3.67 20.76 -8.10
N ILE A 165 3.52 20.01 -7.01
CA ILE A 165 2.27 19.82 -6.28
C ILE A 165 2.49 20.33 -4.86
N THR A 166 1.58 21.16 -4.34
CA THR A 166 1.63 21.66 -2.96
C THR A 166 0.44 21.09 -2.20
N ILE A 167 0.70 20.53 -1.03
CA ILE A 167 -0.31 19.87 -0.18
C ILE A 167 -0.28 20.52 1.20
N ASP A 168 -1.44 20.96 1.65
CA ASP A 168 -1.71 21.31 3.04
C ASP A 168 -1.83 20.01 3.84
N LEU A 169 -1.02 19.82 4.87
CA LEU A 169 -1.13 18.66 5.75
C LEU A 169 -2.14 18.99 6.86
N LEU A 170 -2.85 17.96 7.35
CA LEU A 170 -3.96 18.11 8.28
C LEU A 170 -3.62 17.46 9.63
N GLU A 171 -2.54 17.93 10.26
CA GLU A 171 -2.00 17.40 11.52
C GLU A 171 -3.02 17.40 12.66
N ASP A 172 -3.96 18.35 12.69
CA ASP A 172 -5.02 18.38 13.70
C ASP A 172 -6.06 17.25 13.52
N ASP A 173 -6.34 16.85 12.27
CA ASP A 173 -7.32 15.80 11.95
C ASP A 173 -6.68 14.41 11.89
N ALA A 174 -5.41 14.31 11.50
CA ALA A 174 -4.69 13.07 11.25
C ALA A 174 -3.23 13.13 11.72
N PRO A 175 -2.96 13.41 13.01
CA PRO A 175 -1.61 13.65 13.53
C PRO A 175 -0.65 12.48 13.29
N VAL A 176 -1.14 11.23 13.36
CA VAL A 176 -0.27 10.06 13.20
C VAL A 176 0.12 9.87 11.73
N ALA A 177 -0.82 10.02 10.80
CA ALA A 177 -0.54 9.95 9.37
C ALA A 177 0.35 11.10 8.90
N VAL A 178 0.08 12.34 9.36
CA VAL A 178 0.89 13.51 9.02
C VAL A 178 2.31 13.38 9.57
N ASN A 179 2.48 12.95 10.84
CA ASN A 179 3.81 12.73 11.41
C ASN A 179 4.62 11.72 10.59
N SER A 180 4.00 10.61 10.21
CA SER A 180 4.61 9.60 9.36
C SER A 180 5.04 10.17 8.01
N PHE A 181 4.18 10.93 7.34
CA PHE A 181 4.50 11.54 6.05
C PHE A 181 5.64 12.56 6.15
N VAL A 182 5.59 13.46 7.14
CA VAL A 182 6.62 14.48 7.38
C VAL A 182 7.97 13.84 7.70
N PHE A 183 7.99 12.84 8.58
CA PHE A 183 9.19 12.07 8.91
C PHE A 183 9.80 11.44 7.65
N LEU A 184 9.01 10.68 6.87
CA LEU A 184 9.50 10.01 5.66
C LEU A 184 9.98 10.99 4.58
N ALA A 185 9.30 12.13 4.43
CA ALA A 185 9.74 13.19 3.50
C ALA A 185 11.10 13.77 3.91
N ARG A 186 11.32 14.04 5.21
CA ARG A 186 12.59 14.55 5.75
C ARG A 186 13.74 13.55 5.59
N GLU A 187 13.44 12.26 5.67
CA GLU A 187 14.40 11.18 5.40
C GLU A 187 14.67 10.96 3.90
N GLY A 188 14.03 11.72 3.01
CA GLY A 188 14.16 11.58 1.55
C GLY A 188 13.57 10.27 1.00
N PHE A 189 12.71 9.59 1.77
CA PHE A 189 12.13 8.29 1.41
C PHE A 189 11.37 8.34 0.08
N TYR A 190 10.64 9.45 -0.14
CA TYR A 190 9.80 9.65 -1.32
C TYR A 190 10.57 10.05 -2.58
N ASP A 191 11.81 10.51 -2.45
CA ASP A 191 12.53 11.11 -3.56
C ASP A 191 12.93 10.05 -4.60
N GLY A 192 12.54 10.27 -5.85
CA GLY A 192 12.72 9.35 -6.96
C GLY A 192 11.68 8.23 -7.03
N LEU A 193 10.68 8.20 -6.13
CA LEU A 193 9.53 7.31 -6.25
C LEU A 193 8.52 7.82 -7.29
N GLU A 194 7.59 6.97 -7.67
CA GLU A 194 6.59 7.26 -8.70
C GLU A 194 5.18 7.43 -8.14
N PHE A 195 4.37 8.16 -8.91
CA PHE A 195 2.93 7.90 -8.97
C PHE A 195 2.73 6.69 -9.88
N PHE A 196 2.82 5.50 -9.29
CA PHE A 196 3.01 4.25 -10.05
C PHE A 196 1.70 3.64 -10.54
N ARG A 197 0.58 4.01 -9.93
CA ARG A 197 -0.73 3.41 -10.20
C ARG A 197 -1.84 4.44 -10.21
N ASP A 198 -2.77 4.29 -11.13
CA ASP A 198 -4.14 4.78 -11.00
C ASP A 198 -4.97 3.64 -10.50
N PHE A 199 -5.75 3.90 -9.46
CA PHE A 199 -6.66 2.91 -8.94
C PHE A 199 -7.87 2.79 -9.88
N GLY A 200 -7.70 2.03 -10.97
CA GLY A 200 -8.62 1.94 -12.09
C GLY A 200 -10.08 1.82 -11.67
N GLY A 201 -10.88 2.83 -12.01
CA GLY A 201 -12.31 2.92 -11.66
C GLY A 201 -12.62 3.76 -10.41
N VAL A 202 -11.59 4.22 -9.70
CA VAL A 202 -11.70 4.96 -8.43
C VAL A 202 -10.72 6.14 -8.51
N THR A 203 -11.05 7.10 -9.38
CA THR A 203 -10.32 8.32 -9.81
C THR A 203 -9.37 8.95 -8.78
N ALA A 204 -8.21 8.30 -8.57
CA ALA A 204 -7.14 8.73 -7.68
C ALA A 204 -5.80 8.13 -8.12
N VAL A 205 -4.74 8.93 -8.03
CA VAL A 205 -3.38 8.47 -8.30
C VAL A 205 -2.74 7.97 -7.00
N GLN A 206 -2.00 6.88 -7.08
CA GLN A 206 -1.33 6.21 -5.95
C GLN A 206 0.18 6.40 -6.04
N ALA A 207 0.80 6.71 -4.91
CA ALA A 207 2.24 6.94 -4.79
C ALA A 207 2.77 6.51 -3.41
N GLY A 208 4.08 6.66 -3.20
CA GLY A 208 4.70 6.48 -1.89
C GLY A 208 5.14 5.05 -1.55
N SER A 209 5.08 4.12 -2.50
CA SER A 209 5.62 2.77 -2.31
C SER A 209 7.14 2.75 -2.49
N GLY A 210 7.87 2.17 -1.55
CA GLY A 210 9.33 2.16 -1.54
C GLY A 210 9.99 1.45 -2.72
N ASP A 211 9.25 0.59 -3.44
CA ASP A 211 9.69 -0.11 -4.64
C ASP A 211 8.78 0.15 -5.87
N ASN A 212 7.87 1.13 -5.78
CA ASN A 212 6.86 1.46 -6.78
C ASN A 212 5.93 0.28 -7.15
N GLN A 213 5.79 -0.70 -6.25
CA GLN A 213 4.79 -1.76 -6.34
C GLN A 213 3.76 -1.60 -5.23
N VAL A 214 2.56 -2.17 -5.40
CA VAL A 214 1.57 -2.16 -4.31
C VAL A 214 2.13 -2.99 -3.15
N GLY A 215 2.43 -2.32 -2.03
CA GLY A 215 3.16 -2.87 -0.90
C GLY A 215 3.20 -1.88 0.26
N TRP A 216 2.19 -1.99 1.14
CA TRP A 216 1.95 -0.99 2.19
C TRP A 216 2.97 -0.99 3.33
N ASP A 217 3.61 -2.14 3.58
CA ASP A 217 4.43 -2.36 4.77
C ASP A 217 5.86 -1.88 4.56
N ILE A 218 6.29 -0.98 5.44
CA ILE A 218 7.65 -0.41 5.53
C ILE A 218 8.27 -0.61 6.91
N GLY A 219 7.74 -1.55 7.71
CA GLY A 219 8.20 -1.84 9.07
C GLY A 219 7.21 -1.45 10.16
N TYR A 220 6.20 -0.65 9.80
CA TYR A 220 5.11 -0.28 10.68
C TYR A 220 3.82 -0.07 9.88
N ARG A 221 2.70 0.05 10.60
CA ARG A 221 1.39 0.35 10.02
C ARG A 221 0.68 1.43 10.81
N LEU A 222 -0.05 2.27 10.10
CA LEU A 222 -0.77 3.40 10.65
C LEU A 222 -2.16 2.99 11.17
N PRO A 223 -2.63 3.56 12.29
CA PRO A 223 -4.04 3.51 12.65
C PRO A 223 -4.88 4.30 11.63
N SER A 224 -6.20 4.10 11.66
CA SER A 224 -7.13 4.92 10.89
C SER A 224 -7.56 6.15 11.70
N GLU A 225 -7.53 7.33 11.09
CA GLU A 225 -7.97 8.61 11.66
C GLU A 225 -9.09 9.14 10.73
N LEU A 226 -10.32 8.67 10.95
CA LEU A 226 -11.39 8.75 9.96
C LEU A 226 -12.37 9.91 10.17
N ASP A 227 -12.28 10.63 11.29
CA ASP A 227 -13.24 11.67 11.67
C ASP A 227 -13.49 12.67 10.54
N ARG A 228 -12.43 13.13 9.86
CA ARG A 228 -12.58 14.05 8.71
C ARG A 228 -13.23 13.37 7.51
N ALA A 229 -12.82 12.15 7.18
CA ALA A 229 -13.40 11.38 6.07
C ALA A 229 -14.89 11.06 6.28
N GLU A 230 -15.31 10.85 7.53
CA GLU A 230 -16.71 10.65 7.89
C GLU A 230 -17.54 11.93 7.74
N ARG A 231 -16.98 13.10 8.11
CA ARG A 231 -17.65 14.40 7.99
C ARG A 231 -17.71 14.92 6.56
N GLU A 232 -16.61 14.80 5.80
CA GLU A 232 -16.41 15.50 4.53
C GLU A 232 -16.32 14.56 3.31
N GLY A 233 -16.12 13.26 3.53
CA GLY A 233 -15.79 12.33 2.45
C GLY A 233 -14.40 12.57 1.88
N TYR A 234 -14.23 12.24 0.61
CA TYR A 234 -12.98 12.36 -0.15
C TYR A 234 -13.17 13.23 -1.41
N PRO A 235 -13.50 14.53 -1.29
CA PRO A 235 -13.66 15.40 -2.45
C PRO A 235 -12.37 15.48 -3.28
N VAL A 236 -12.48 15.94 -4.54
CA VAL A 236 -11.33 16.17 -5.41
C VAL A 236 -10.30 17.06 -4.71
N GLY A 237 -9.02 16.67 -4.81
CA GLY A 237 -7.90 17.31 -4.12
C GLY A 237 -7.61 16.74 -2.74
N THR A 238 -8.37 15.77 -2.25
CA THR A 238 -8.06 15.09 -0.98
C THR A 238 -6.81 14.22 -1.13
N VAL A 239 -5.95 14.26 -0.12
CA VAL A 239 -4.81 13.34 0.03
C VAL A 239 -5.12 12.37 1.16
N THR A 240 -5.12 11.07 0.86
CA THR A 240 -5.45 10.03 1.83
C THR A 240 -4.32 9.03 1.97
N THR A 241 -4.25 8.33 3.09
CA THR A 241 -3.47 7.08 3.15
C THR A 241 -3.96 6.11 2.09
N ALA A 242 -3.08 5.21 1.65
CA ALA A 242 -3.47 4.07 0.84
C ALA A 242 -3.38 2.78 1.66
N GLY A 243 -4.50 2.07 1.76
CA GLY A 243 -4.63 0.82 2.48
C GLY A 243 -6.00 0.17 2.28
N GLU A 244 -6.26 -0.92 3.01
CA GLU A 244 -7.52 -1.67 2.99
C GLU A 244 -8.27 -1.60 4.33
N GLY A 245 -7.93 -0.63 5.18
CA GLY A 245 -8.51 -0.41 6.50
C GLY A 245 -7.48 -0.16 7.59
N THR A 246 -7.91 -0.26 8.85
CA THR A 246 -7.08 0.03 10.01
C THR A 246 -5.86 -0.90 10.09
N TYR A 247 -4.68 -0.33 10.37
CA TYR A 247 -3.41 -1.04 10.40
C TYR A 247 -3.10 -1.79 9.10
N THR A 248 -3.35 -1.12 7.98
CA THR A 248 -2.91 -1.57 6.65
C THR A 248 -2.07 -0.52 5.93
N ALA A 249 -2.31 0.77 6.16
CA ALA A 249 -1.52 1.84 5.56
C ALA A 249 -0.12 1.93 6.16
N GLY A 250 0.85 2.35 5.35
CA GLY A 250 2.23 2.67 5.75
C GLY A 250 2.68 3.96 5.07
N SER A 251 3.55 3.89 4.07
CA SER A 251 4.04 5.07 3.35
C SER A 251 3.20 5.51 2.15
N GLU A 252 2.34 4.62 1.64
CA GLU A 252 1.59 4.87 0.42
C GLU A 252 0.40 5.82 0.64
N PHE A 253 0.11 6.63 -0.38
CA PHE A 253 -0.98 7.60 -0.34
C PHE A 253 -1.67 7.72 -1.70
N TYR A 254 -2.91 8.21 -1.66
CA TYR A 254 -3.69 8.59 -2.82
C TYR A 254 -3.82 10.11 -2.93
N ILE A 255 -3.85 10.64 -4.16
CA ILE A 255 -4.37 11.97 -4.45
C ILE A 255 -5.63 11.82 -5.30
N VAL A 256 -6.75 12.27 -4.76
CA VAL A 256 -8.07 12.16 -5.41
C VAL A 256 -8.22 13.21 -6.50
N TYR A 257 -8.55 12.80 -7.72
CA TYR A 257 -8.77 13.71 -8.85
C TYR A 257 -10.16 13.60 -9.50
N GLY A 258 -11.01 12.70 -9.00
CA GLY A 258 -12.40 12.61 -9.45
C GLY A 258 -13.35 12.09 -8.38
N GLU A 259 -14.64 12.29 -8.60
CA GLU A 259 -15.71 11.99 -7.64
C GLU A 259 -15.95 10.49 -7.41
N SER A 260 -15.52 9.62 -8.35
CA SER A 260 -15.72 8.18 -8.23
C SER A 260 -14.97 7.58 -7.04
N PHE A 261 -13.91 8.24 -6.58
CA PHE A 261 -13.21 7.83 -5.36
C PHE A 261 -14.10 7.98 -4.13
N ASP A 262 -14.67 9.16 -3.90
CA ASP A 262 -15.58 9.37 -2.77
C ASP A 262 -16.79 8.43 -2.84
N ALA A 263 -17.38 8.28 -4.03
CA ALA A 263 -18.51 7.39 -4.25
C ALA A 263 -18.19 5.93 -3.91
N GLY A 264 -16.98 5.45 -4.26
CA GLY A 264 -16.51 4.10 -3.98
C GLY A 264 -16.34 3.78 -2.50
N PHE A 265 -16.11 4.81 -1.67
CA PHE A 265 -15.94 4.67 -0.22
C PHE A 265 -17.10 5.27 0.60
N ARG A 266 -18.19 5.72 -0.03
CA ARG A 266 -19.27 6.47 0.63
C ARG A 266 -19.88 5.76 1.82
N ASP A 267 -20.10 4.46 1.67
CA ASP A 267 -20.78 3.64 2.67
C ASP A 267 -19.80 3.04 3.69
N ASN A 268 -18.48 3.19 3.49
CA ASN A 268 -17.44 2.66 4.36
C ASN A 268 -16.12 3.43 4.18
N ARG A 269 -15.95 4.49 4.97
CA ARG A 269 -14.70 5.26 5.03
C ARG A 269 -13.62 4.40 5.67
N ILE A 270 -12.49 4.24 4.99
CA ILE A 270 -11.37 3.41 5.47
C ILE A 270 -9.99 4.05 5.26
N GLN A 271 -9.93 5.16 4.52
CA GLN A 271 -8.69 5.89 4.27
C GLN A 271 -8.64 7.12 5.19
N THR A 272 -7.54 7.30 5.89
CA THR A 272 -7.28 8.52 6.65
C THR A 272 -7.08 9.68 5.69
N THR A 273 -7.84 10.77 5.85
CA THR A 273 -7.60 12.02 5.14
C THR A 273 -6.54 12.82 5.90
N PHE A 274 -5.34 12.93 5.36
CA PHE A 274 -4.21 13.60 6.02
C PHE A 274 -3.71 14.85 5.30
N GLY A 275 -4.26 15.17 4.12
CA GLY A 275 -3.89 16.37 3.40
C GLY A 275 -4.90 16.84 2.37
N ARG A 276 -4.67 18.05 1.85
CA ARG A 276 -5.43 18.66 0.76
C ARG A 276 -4.50 19.34 -0.22
N VAL A 277 -4.66 19.08 -1.52
CA VAL A 277 -3.90 19.75 -2.57
C VAL A 277 -4.28 21.24 -2.61
N LEU A 278 -3.28 22.11 -2.42
CA LEU A 278 -3.39 23.56 -2.58
C LEU A 278 -3.14 24.00 -4.03
N SER A 279 -2.21 23.33 -4.72
CA SER A 279 -1.85 23.62 -6.12
C SER A 279 -1.28 22.38 -6.80
N GLY A 280 -1.38 22.30 -8.14
CA GLY A 280 -0.80 21.20 -8.92
C GLY A 280 -1.79 20.12 -9.34
N MET A 281 -3.10 20.36 -9.24
CA MET A 281 -4.11 19.42 -9.78
C MET A 281 -4.00 19.27 -11.30
N ASP A 282 -3.53 20.30 -12.02
CA ASP A 282 -3.23 20.26 -13.45
C ASP A 282 -2.11 19.27 -13.80
N VAL A 283 -1.14 19.07 -12.88
CA VAL A 283 -0.10 18.04 -13.00
C VAL A 283 -0.74 16.65 -12.93
N ILE A 284 -1.64 16.43 -11.96
CA ILE A 284 -2.36 15.16 -11.80
C ILE A 284 -3.24 14.88 -13.01
N GLU A 285 -3.96 15.88 -13.51
CA GLU A 285 -4.77 15.75 -14.73
C GLU A 285 -3.92 15.42 -15.96
N THR A 286 -2.76 16.07 -16.11
CA THR A 286 -1.84 15.80 -17.24
C THR A 286 -1.40 14.34 -17.23
N VAL A 287 -1.09 13.80 -16.06
CA VAL A 287 -0.65 12.42 -15.89
C VAL A 287 -1.80 11.44 -16.09
N ASN A 288 -3.01 11.79 -15.66
CA ASN A 288 -4.20 10.97 -15.91
C ASN A 288 -4.55 10.86 -17.42
N ARG A 289 -4.11 11.79 -18.26
CA ARG A 289 -4.27 11.72 -19.72
C ARG A 289 -3.23 10.83 -20.42
N LEU A 290 -2.23 10.34 -19.71
CA LEU A 290 -1.26 9.40 -20.28
C LEU A 290 -1.93 8.08 -20.60
N ASP A 291 -1.44 7.43 -21.66
CA ASP A 291 -1.89 6.09 -22.03
C ASP A 291 -1.75 5.12 -20.86
N ARG A 292 -2.71 4.22 -20.75
CA ARG A 292 -2.76 3.20 -19.69
C ARG A 292 -2.25 1.87 -20.21
N ILE A 293 -1.47 1.17 -19.39
CA ILE A 293 -0.88 -0.12 -19.71
C ILE A 293 -1.12 -1.13 -18.58
N GLY A 294 -0.79 -2.40 -18.85
CA GLY A 294 -0.98 -3.49 -17.90
C GLY A 294 -2.40 -4.05 -17.87
N MET A 295 -2.56 -5.22 -17.24
CA MET A 295 -3.89 -5.80 -17.04
C MET A 295 -4.72 -4.88 -16.12
N GLY A 296 -5.87 -4.42 -16.61
CA GLY A 296 -6.75 -3.51 -15.88
C GLY A 296 -6.46 -2.01 -16.09
N GLY A 297 -5.42 -1.65 -16.84
CA GLY A 297 -5.12 -0.25 -17.17
C GLY A 297 -4.70 0.62 -15.98
N GLU A 298 -4.18 -0.01 -14.93
CA GLU A 298 -3.84 0.67 -13.68
C GLU A 298 -2.46 1.36 -13.73
N ALA A 299 -1.58 0.97 -14.64
CA ALA A 299 -0.25 1.57 -14.78
C ALA A 299 -0.22 2.63 -15.90
N TYR A 300 0.64 3.63 -15.75
CA TYR A 300 0.87 4.67 -16.76
C TYR A 300 1.87 4.20 -17.83
N ALA A 301 1.71 4.60 -19.09
CA ALA A 301 2.69 4.33 -20.15
C ALA A 301 4.01 5.10 -19.95
N GLU A 302 3.94 6.25 -19.27
CA GLU A 302 5.10 7.06 -18.89
C GLU A 302 5.18 7.22 -17.37
N ARG A 303 6.39 7.35 -16.84
CA ARG A 303 6.68 7.38 -15.41
C ARG A 303 6.60 8.81 -14.89
N LEU A 304 5.69 9.07 -13.94
CA LEU A 304 5.64 10.32 -13.19
C LEU A 304 6.44 10.15 -11.90
N PHE A 305 7.56 10.86 -11.78
CA PHE A 305 8.39 10.82 -10.57
C PHE A 305 8.09 11.96 -9.62
N MET A 306 8.16 11.69 -8.32
CA MET A 306 8.43 12.66 -7.28
C MET A 306 9.95 12.88 -7.27
N ASN A 307 10.45 13.95 -7.88
CA ASN A 307 11.88 14.21 -7.91
C ASN A 307 12.42 14.52 -6.51
N GLU A 308 11.59 15.17 -5.71
CA GLU A 308 11.92 15.66 -4.37
C GLU A 308 10.63 15.99 -3.61
N VAL A 309 10.58 15.68 -2.31
CA VAL A 309 9.50 16.04 -1.41
C VAL A 309 10.05 16.84 -0.22
N THR A 310 9.68 18.11 -0.11
CA THR A 310 10.10 18.97 1.01
C THR A 310 8.92 19.34 1.89
N ILE A 311 9.20 19.67 3.16
CA ILE A 311 8.21 20.12 4.14
C ILE A 311 8.54 21.55 4.57
N ASP A 312 7.57 22.45 4.42
CA ASP A 312 7.60 23.80 4.97
C ASP A 312 6.79 23.84 6.28
N GLU A 313 7.27 24.57 7.28
CA GLU A 313 6.57 24.88 8.53
C GLU A 313 6.04 26.32 8.48
N ARG A 314 4.86 26.59 9.05
CA ARG A 314 4.22 27.92 9.05
C ARG A 314 3.69 28.34 10.42
#